data_AF-A0A6G2D5S8-F1
#
_entry.id   AF-A0A6G2D5S8-F1
#
_cell.length_a   1.000
_cell.length_b   1.000
_cell.length_c   1.000
_cell.angle_alpha   90.00
_cell.angle_beta   90.00
_cell.angle_gamma   90.00
#
_symmetry.space_group_name_H-M   'P 1'
#
loop_
_entity.id
_entity.type
_entity.pdbx_description
1 polymer ?
#
loop_
_entity_poly.entity_id
_entity_poly.type
_entity_poly.pdbx_seq_one_letter_code
_entity_poly.pdbx_strand_id
1 'polypeptide(L)' 'MKIIGIDIGGTTIKADLYDEFGTSLNHFKEIETIIDYDLGTNQILNQ' A
#
# COMPACT_ATOMS: atom_id res chain seq x y z
N MET A 1 -19.41 7.83 3.29
CA MET A 1 -18.77 6.53 2.94
C MET A 1 -17.27 6.60 3.23
N LYS A 2 -16.53 5.48 3.34
CA LYS A 2 -15.06 5.50 3.43
C LYS A 2 -14.47 4.75 2.24
N ILE A 3 -13.51 5.36 1.56
CA ILE A 3 -12.80 4.79 0.42
C ILE A 3 -11.37 4.49 0.89
N ILE A 4 -10.84 3.33 0.53
CA ILE A 4 -9.42 3.01 0.75
C ILE A 4 -8.68 3.14 -0.57
N GLY A 5 -7.65 3.98 -0.60
CA GLY A 5 -6.68 4.02 -1.68
C GLY A 5 -5.54 3.07 -1.34
N ILE A 6 -5.17 2.18 -2.26
CA ILE A 6 -4.03 1.26 -2.10
C ILE A 6 -3.12 1.43 -3.31
N ASP A 7 -1.87 1.82 -3.05
CA ASP A 7 -0.79 1.89 -4.03
C ASP A 7 0.19 0.74 -3.76
N ILE A 8 0.30 -0.18 -4.71
CA ILE A 8 1.14 -1.38 -4.62
C ILE A 8 2.38 -1.16 -5.49
N GLY A 9 3.47 -0.72 -4.87
CA GLY A 9 4.78 -0.63 -5.48
C GLY A 9 5.57 -1.93 -5.35
N GLY A 10 6.73 -2.00 -6.02
CA GLY A 10 7.63 -3.15 -5.92
C GLY A 10 8.29 -3.28 -4.55
N THR A 11 8.57 -2.16 -3.89
CA THR A 11 9.31 -2.09 -2.61
C THR A 11 8.45 -1.70 -1.41
N THR A 12 7.29 -1.08 -1.63
CA THR A 12 6.36 -0.72 -0.57
C THR A 12 4.90 -0.79 -1.03
N ILE A 13 4.00 -1.06 -0.09
CA ILE A 13 2.55 -0.88 -0.24
C ILE A 13 2.15 0.31 0.64
N LYS A 14 1.41 1.25 0.05
CA LYS A 14 0.88 2.42 0.75
C LYS A 14 -0.64 2.38 0.74
N ALA A 15 -1.25 2.79 1.84
CA ALA A 15 -2.69 2.94 1.94
C ALA A 15 -3.06 4.21 2.70
N ASP A 16 -4.16 4.83 2.29
CA ASP A 16 -4.79 5.91 3.04
C ASP A 16 -6.32 5.82 2.90
N LEU A 17 -7.04 6.43 3.83
CA LEU A 17 -8.49 6.52 3.80
C LEU A 17 -8.94 7.88 3.30
N TYR A 18 -9.97 7.86 2.47
CA TYR A 18 -10.57 9.05 1.89
C TYR A 18 -12.07 9.07 2.18
N ASP A 19 -12.63 10.27 2.28
CA ASP A 19 -14.08 10.44 2.22
C ASP A 19 -14.59 10.30 0.77
N GLU A 20 -15.90 10.41 0.61
CA GLU A 20 -16.57 10.30 -0.70
C GLU A 20 -16.26 11.45 -1.67
N PHE A 21 -15.64 12.52 -1.19
CA PHE A 21 -15.17 13.65 -2.01
C PHE A 21 -13.70 13.53 -2.40
N GLY A 22 -13.02 12.47 -1.96
CA GLY A 22 -11.59 12.26 -2.21
C GLY A 22 -10.69 13.04 -1.25
N THR A 23 -11.22 13.56 -0.14
CA THR A 23 -10.40 14.21 0.90
C THR A 23 -9.74 13.15 1.76
N SER A 24 -8.43 13.26 1.96
CA SER A 24 -7.70 12.36 2.86
C SER A 24 -8.19 12.54 4.30
N LEU A 25 -8.40 11.41 4.97
CA LEU A 25 -8.71 11.31 6.38
C LEU A 25 -7.44 11.19 7.23
N ASN A 26 -6.25 11.31 6.62
CA ASN A 26 -4.92 11.21 7.25
C ASN A 26 -4.70 9.90 8.01
N HIS A 27 -5.18 8.78 7.46
CA HIS A 27 -4.98 7.44 8.00
C HIS A 27 -3.96 6.68 7.14
N PHE A 28 -2.84 7.34 6.89
CA PHE A 28 -1.76 6.80 6.07
C PHE A 28 -1.06 5.62 6.75
N LYS A 29 -0.81 4.56 5.98
CA LYS A 29 0.04 3.44 6.35
C LYS A 29 0.95 3.09 5.18
N GLU A 30 2.21 2.81 5.51
CA GLU A 30 3.18 2.27 4.56
C GLU A 30 3.78 1.00 5.15
N ILE A 31 3.93 -0.01 4.29
CA ILE A 31 4.50 -1.31 4.63
C ILE A 31 5.55 -1.65 3.58
N GLU A 32 6.74 -2.06 4.03
CA GLU A 32 7.80 -2.51 3.13
C GLU A 32 7.48 -3.88 2.52
N THR A 33 7.78 -4.03 1.23
CA THR A 33 7.70 -5.29 0.51
C THR A 33 9.11 -5.67 0.08
N ILE A 34 9.74 -6.54 0.86
CA ILE A 34 11.10 -7.01 0.58
C ILE A 34 11.10 -7.70 -0.79
N ILE A 35 11.97 -7.21 -1.68
CA ILE A 35 12.23 -7.81 -2.99
C ILE A 35 13.38 -8.80 -2.84
N ASP A 36 13.16 -10.02 -3.32
CA ASP A 36 14.23 -10.94 -3.65
C ASP A 36 14.70 -10.62 -5.08
N TYR A 37 15.88 -9.99 -5.20
CA TYR A 37 16.43 -9.55 -6.48
C TYR A 37 16.96 -10.70 -7.33
N ASP A 38 17.31 -11.83 -6.72
CA ASP A 38 17.82 -13.01 -7.43
C ASP A 38 16.66 -13.76 -8.09
N LEU A 39 15.52 -13.83 -7.40
CA LEU A 39 14.31 -14.50 -7.89
C LEU A 39 13.33 -13.55 -8.62
N GLY A 40 13.52 -12.23 -8.52
CA GLY A 40 12.59 -11.23 -9.06
C GLY A 40 11.20 -11.30 -8.40
N THR A 41 11.14 -11.71 -7.13
CA THR A 41 9.89 -11.89 -6.38
C THR A 41 9.82 -10.92 -5.21
N ASN A 42 8.66 -10.82 -4.57
CA ASN A 42 8.48 -10.08 -3.33
C ASN A 42 7.67 -10.90 -2.33
N GLN A 43 7.63 -10.42 -1.09
CA GLN A 43 6.91 -11.08 0.00
C GLN A 43 5.49 -10.53 0.20
N ILE A 44 4.87 -9.92 -0.82
CA ILE A 44 3.53 -9.31 -0.70
C ILE A 44 2.47 -10.30 -0.22
N LEU A 45 2.54 -11.57 -0.66
CA LEU A 45 1.58 -12.61 -0.26
C LEU A 45 1.67 -13.00 1.23
N ASN A 46 2.76 -12.65 1.92
CA ASN A 46 3.02 -13.02 3.31
C ASN A 46 2.79 -11.86 4.30
N GLN A 47 2.31 -10.71 3.83
CA GLN A 47 1.98 -9.52 4.63
C GLN A 47 0.58 -9.57 5.24
#